data_AF-A0A258YZA1-F1
#
_entry.id   AF-A0A258YZA1-F1
#
_cell.length_a   1.000
_cell.length_b   1.000
_cell.length_c   1.000
_cell.angle_alpha   90.00
_cell.angle_beta   90.00
_cell.angle_gamma   90.00
#
_symmetry.space_group_name_H-M   'P 1'
#
loop_
_entity.id
_entity.type
_entity.pdbx_description
1 polymer ?
#
loop_
_entity_poly.entity_id
_entity_poly.type
_entity_poly.pdbx_seq_one_letter_code
_entity_poly.pdbx_strand_id
1 'polypeptide(L)'
;TAEHSSNDGSVIFFEDSADVVFERAAQEPVAVPSTEDSDAAHDEGAAAGLIGDLFSGATRAVTSLLNLTTYYEMKKRAGTVGKNGVAPLIDGLDGQLGKLNRIHLIGHSFGGRLVTAAAANAMTDKIYSLVLLQAAFSHNGFSKTQNGFFRSMVDNQRIKGPIVVTHTRNDTAVGRAYPLASRISGVNAASLGDANDVFGGIGSNGAQRMEDGEVVGAINALLPSGQAYAWQPGKFHNLESSAFIVDPSGGDAHGFVYVPQVAWAISRVIVSA
;
A
#
# COMPACT_ATOMS: atom_id res chain seq x y z
N THR A 1 -13.38 15.02 -18.66
CA THR A 1 -14.29 14.11 -17.91
C THR A 1 -13.57 12.79 -17.76
N ALA A 2 -12.91 12.56 -16.63
CA ALA A 2 -12.13 11.36 -16.39
C ALA A 2 -12.98 10.35 -15.61
N GLU A 3 -13.31 9.22 -16.24
CA GLU A 3 -13.90 8.07 -15.57
C GLU A 3 -13.03 7.65 -14.39
N HIS A 4 -13.64 7.52 -13.22
CA HIS A 4 -12.97 6.98 -12.03
C HIS A 4 -12.57 5.52 -12.31
N SER A 5 -11.26 5.25 -12.26
CA SER A 5 -10.72 3.89 -12.34
C SER A 5 -11.24 3.05 -11.17
N SER A 6 -12.02 2.01 -11.48
CA SER A 6 -12.62 1.03 -10.55
C SER A 6 -11.57 0.17 -9.81
N ASN A 7 -10.29 0.29 -10.16
CA ASN A 7 -9.19 -0.49 -9.62
C ASN A 7 -8.66 -0.02 -8.25
N ASP A 8 -9.24 1.02 -7.65
CA ASP A 8 -8.83 1.50 -6.32
C ASP A 8 -9.75 1.09 -5.16
N GLY A 9 -10.86 0.39 -5.47
CA GLY A 9 -11.81 -0.18 -4.52
C GLY A 9 -12.79 0.82 -3.89
N SER A 10 -12.62 2.13 -4.14
CA SER A 10 -13.47 3.16 -3.51
C SER A 10 -14.91 3.12 -4.00
N VAL A 11 -15.12 2.82 -5.29
CA VAL A 11 -16.45 2.78 -5.93
C VAL A 11 -17.36 1.72 -5.29
N ILE A 12 -16.81 0.54 -4.98
CA ILE A 12 -17.54 -0.59 -4.38
C ILE A 12 -18.03 -0.25 -2.96
N PHE A 13 -17.33 0.62 -2.24
CA PHE A 13 -17.65 0.93 -0.85
C PHE A 13 -18.71 2.04 -0.69
N PHE A 14 -18.80 2.97 -1.64
CA PHE A 14 -19.69 4.14 -1.53
C PHE A 14 -21.00 4.02 -2.32
N GLU A 15 -21.17 2.97 -3.15
CA GLU A 15 -22.39 2.75 -3.95
C GLU A 15 -23.39 1.74 -3.33
N ASP A 16 -22.93 0.83 -2.46
CA ASP A 16 -23.81 -0.14 -1.76
C ASP A 16 -24.49 0.49 -0.52
N SER A 17 -25.72 0.06 -0.21
CA SER A 17 -26.44 0.53 0.98
C SER A 17 -25.78 0.03 2.26
N ALA A 18 -25.77 0.88 3.31
CA ALA A 18 -25.12 0.57 4.58
C ALA A 18 -25.58 -0.77 5.18
N ASP A 19 -26.86 -1.11 5.02
CA ASP A 19 -27.47 -2.34 5.54
C ASP A 19 -26.83 -3.60 4.93
N VAL A 20 -26.53 -3.57 3.62
CA VAL A 20 -25.89 -4.70 2.90
C VAL A 20 -24.43 -4.85 3.32
N VAL A 21 -23.75 -3.74 3.58
CA VAL A 21 -22.36 -3.74 4.09
C VAL A 21 -22.31 -4.29 5.52
N PHE A 22 -23.30 -3.96 6.35
CA PHE A 22 -23.43 -4.45 7.73
C PHE A 22 -23.74 -5.95 7.80
N GLU A 23 -24.68 -6.43 6.98
CA GLU A 23 -25.07 -7.84 6.94
C GLU A 23 -23.91 -8.74 6.50
N ARG A 24 -23.12 -8.29 5.51
CA ARG A 24 -21.93 -9.00 5.03
C ARG A 24 -20.75 -8.96 6.02
N ALA A 25 -20.68 -7.94 6.88
CA ALA A 25 -19.66 -7.84 7.92
C ALA A 25 -19.97 -8.68 9.18
N ALA A 26 -21.25 -9.02 9.40
CA ALA A 26 -21.73 -9.76 10.57
C ALA A 26 -21.68 -11.30 10.42
N GLN A 27 -21.40 -11.83 9.23
CA GLN A 27 -21.28 -13.27 9.01
C GLN A 27 -19.98 -13.82 9.61
N GLU A 28 -20.10 -14.84 10.47
CA GLU A 28 -18.97 -15.53 11.09
C GLU A 28 -18.11 -16.28 10.06
N PRO A 29 -16.80 -16.46 10.34
CA PRO A 29 -15.91 -17.19 9.44
C PRO A 29 -16.41 -18.62 9.25
N VAL A 30 -16.49 -19.07 8.00
CA VAL A 30 -16.57 -20.51 7.71
C VAL A 30 -15.26 -21.13 8.19
N ALA A 31 -15.36 -22.01 9.19
CA ALA A 31 -14.23 -22.76 9.71
C ALA A 31 -13.56 -23.54 8.56
N VAL A 32 -12.26 -23.34 8.39
CA VAL A 32 -11.42 -24.22 7.59
C VAL A 32 -11.30 -25.52 8.38
N PRO A 33 -11.59 -26.71 7.81
CA PRO A 33 -11.57 -27.94 8.59
C PRO A 33 -10.14 -28.22 9.04
N SER A 34 -9.87 -28.02 10.34
CA SER A 34 -8.72 -28.61 11.00
C SER A 34 -9.11 -30.03 11.37
N THR A 35 -8.32 -30.98 10.89
CA THR A 35 -8.38 -32.37 11.32
C THR A 35 -7.55 -32.48 12.59
N GLU A 36 -8.20 -32.82 13.71
CA GLU A 36 -7.73 -33.75 14.76
C GLU A 36 -8.68 -33.72 15.97
N ASP A 37 -9.16 -34.91 16.35
CA ASP A 37 -10.05 -35.18 17.48
C ASP A 37 -9.34 -35.04 18.85
N SER A 38 -10.04 -34.53 19.87
CA SER A 38 -10.26 -35.25 21.15
C SER A 38 -11.09 -34.45 22.17
N ASP A 39 -12.18 -35.11 22.59
CA ASP A 39 -13.06 -35.02 23.76
C ASP A 39 -12.75 -34.07 24.95
N ALA A 40 -13.76 -33.31 25.41
CA ALA A 40 -14.60 -33.64 26.58
C ALA A 40 -15.23 -32.39 27.28
N ALA A 41 -16.57 -32.37 27.28
CA ALA A 41 -17.55 -31.80 28.23
C ALA A 41 -17.19 -30.62 29.19
N HIS A 42 -17.99 -29.54 29.13
CA HIS A 42 -18.92 -29.16 30.20
C HIS A 42 -19.90 -28.08 29.69
N ASP A 43 -21.19 -28.40 29.71
CA ASP A 43 -22.31 -27.52 29.40
C ASP A 43 -22.84 -26.93 30.71
N GLU A 44 -22.60 -25.63 30.92
CA GLU A 44 -23.37 -24.74 31.81
C GLU A 44 -22.89 -23.30 31.57
N GLY A 45 -23.40 -22.68 30.49
CA GLY A 45 -23.06 -21.29 30.13
C GLY A 45 -23.50 -20.81 28.74
N ALA A 46 -24.19 -21.66 27.97
CA ALA A 46 -24.47 -21.43 26.54
C ALA A 46 -25.24 -20.13 26.24
N ALA A 47 -26.18 -19.70 27.10
CA ALA A 47 -27.00 -18.52 26.81
C ALA A 47 -26.27 -17.17 27.02
N ALA A 48 -25.30 -17.10 27.94
CA ALA A 48 -24.52 -15.88 28.19
C ALA A 48 -23.37 -15.74 27.17
N GLY A 49 -22.77 -16.86 26.74
CA GLY A 49 -21.78 -16.91 25.67
C GLY A 49 -22.35 -16.49 24.33
N LEU A 50 -23.53 -16.99 23.95
CA LEU A 50 -24.16 -16.66 22.67
C LEU A 50 -24.54 -15.17 22.52
N ILE A 51 -25.03 -14.53 23.59
CA ILE A 51 -25.34 -13.09 23.56
C ILE A 51 -24.04 -12.26 23.58
N GLY A 52 -23.03 -12.68 24.37
CA GLY A 52 -21.71 -12.05 24.37
C GLY A 52 -20.98 -12.17 23.03
N ASP A 53 -21.11 -13.30 22.34
CA ASP A 53 -20.52 -13.57 21.03
C ASP A 53 -21.22 -12.81 19.91
N LEU A 54 -22.55 -12.69 19.96
CA LEU A 54 -23.31 -11.85 19.02
C LEU A 54 -23.01 -10.35 19.20
N PHE A 55 -22.96 -9.85 20.44
CA PHE A 55 -22.61 -8.46 20.72
C PHE A 55 -21.13 -8.16 20.42
N SER A 56 -20.23 -9.10 20.72
CA SER A 56 -18.80 -8.96 20.36
C SER A 56 -18.58 -9.09 18.86
N GLY A 57 -19.39 -9.87 18.15
CA GLY A 57 -19.38 -9.99 16.69
C GLY A 57 -19.85 -8.70 16.02
N ALA A 58 -20.97 -8.13 16.47
CA ALA A 58 -21.48 -6.86 15.96
C ALA A 58 -20.52 -5.69 16.25
N THR A 59 -19.93 -5.61 17.44
CA THR A 59 -18.92 -4.59 17.77
C THR A 59 -17.63 -4.76 17.00
N ARG A 60 -17.17 -6.00 16.75
CA ARG A 60 -16.04 -6.29 15.86
C ARG A 60 -16.34 -5.92 14.40
N ALA A 61 -17.55 -6.16 13.92
CA ALA A 61 -18.00 -5.78 12.58
C ALA A 61 -18.05 -4.25 12.41
N VAL A 62 -18.66 -3.54 13.36
CA VAL A 62 -18.67 -2.06 13.41
C VAL A 62 -17.25 -1.51 13.46
N THR A 63 -16.39 -2.04 14.33
CA THR A 63 -14.99 -1.57 14.46
C THR A 63 -14.20 -1.83 13.19
N SER A 64 -14.39 -2.99 12.55
CA SER A 64 -13.76 -3.33 11.28
C SER A 64 -14.24 -2.42 10.15
N LEU A 65 -15.53 -2.11 10.10
CA LEU A 65 -16.11 -1.18 9.13
C LEU A 65 -15.64 0.27 9.36
N LEU A 66 -15.55 0.71 10.62
CA LEU A 66 -15.01 2.03 10.98
C LEU A 66 -13.52 2.12 10.63
N ASN A 67 -12.75 1.07 10.88
CA ASN A 67 -11.34 0.99 10.50
C ASN A 67 -11.18 1.02 8.97
N LEU A 68 -12.06 0.35 8.23
CA LEU A 68 -12.06 0.37 6.76
C LEU A 68 -12.45 1.75 6.21
N THR A 69 -13.49 2.36 6.76
CA THR A 69 -13.93 3.72 6.38
C THR A 69 -12.81 4.73 6.64
N THR A 70 -12.19 4.65 7.82
CA THR A 70 -11.05 5.48 8.21
C THR A 70 -9.88 5.26 7.26
N TYR A 71 -9.60 4.01 6.88
CA TYR A 71 -8.56 3.68 5.90
C TYR A 71 -8.82 4.31 4.53
N TYR A 72 -10.03 4.22 3.98
CA TYR A 72 -10.38 4.83 2.70
C TYR A 72 -10.35 6.36 2.76
N GLU A 73 -10.84 6.95 3.86
CA GLU A 73 -10.74 8.39 4.10
C GLU A 73 -9.27 8.84 4.17
N MET A 74 -8.41 8.12 4.88
CA MET A 74 -6.97 8.42 4.96
C MET A 74 -6.29 8.28 3.59
N LYS A 75 -6.61 7.24 2.81
CA LYS A 75 -6.14 7.05 1.43
C LYS A 75 -6.55 8.20 0.52
N LYS A 76 -7.81 8.63 0.60
CA LYS A 76 -8.36 9.75 -0.17
C LYS A 76 -7.67 11.06 0.22
N ARG A 77 -7.58 11.33 1.53
CA ARG A 77 -6.90 12.51 2.08
C ARG A 77 -5.43 12.57 1.69
N ALA A 78 -4.71 11.46 1.71
CA ALA A 78 -3.31 11.41 1.28
C ALA A 78 -3.15 11.88 -0.17
N GLY A 79 -4.03 11.43 -1.08
CA GLY A 79 -4.05 11.92 -2.46
C GLY A 79 -4.36 13.41 -2.57
N THR A 80 -5.38 13.88 -1.84
CA THR A 80 -5.77 15.29 -1.80
C THR A 80 -4.67 16.20 -1.25
N VAL A 81 -4.03 15.82 -0.13
CA VAL A 81 -2.93 16.58 0.48
C VAL A 81 -1.70 16.60 -0.43
N GLY A 82 -1.39 15.47 -1.08
CA GLY A 82 -0.29 15.42 -2.04
C GLY A 82 -0.50 16.37 -3.21
N LYS A 83 -1.69 16.31 -3.84
CA LYS A 83 -2.04 17.12 -5.01
C LYS A 83 -2.23 18.60 -4.70
N ASN A 84 -2.97 18.93 -3.64
CA ASN A 84 -3.41 20.30 -3.36
C ASN A 84 -2.56 21.03 -2.31
N GLY A 85 -1.75 20.29 -1.54
CA GLY A 85 -0.89 20.84 -0.51
C GLY A 85 0.59 20.77 -0.87
N VAL A 86 1.12 19.55 -1.00
CA VAL A 86 2.57 19.34 -1.17
C VAL A 86 3.05 19.73 -2.57
N ALA A 87 2.30 19.42 -3.64
CA ALA A 87 2.68 19.85 -5.00
C ALA A 87 2.86 21.38 -5.13
N PRO A 88 1.88 22.23 -4.74
CA PRO A 88 2.07 23.68 -4.74
C PRO A 88 3.21 24.16 -3.85
N LEU A 89 3.44 23.50 -2.70
CA LEU A 89 4.55 23.84 -1.80
C LEU A 89 5.90 23.63 -2.48
N ILE A 90 6.12 22.48 -3.14
CA ILE A 90 7.38 22.20 -3.81
C ILE A 90 7.61 23.09 -5.03
N ASP A 91 6.55 23.45 -5.76
CA ASP A 91 6.61 24.43 -6.84
C ASP A 91 7.00 25.83 -6.32
N GLY A 92 6.47 26.23 -5.15
CA GLY A 92 6.84 27.48 -4.49
C GLY A 92 8.29 27.51 -4.01
N LEU A 93 8.81 26.40 -3.47
CA LEU A 93 10.19 26.29 -3.01
C LEU A 93 11.20 26.44 -4.16
N ASP A 94 10.90 25.86 -5.32
CA ASP A 94 11.72 25.99 -6.54
C ASP A 94 11.85 27.45 -6.97
N GLY A 95 10.73 28.18 -6.98
CA GLY A 95 10.70 29.61 -7.31
C GLY A 95 11.45 30.52 -6.33
N GLN A 96 11.57 30.12 -5.05
CA GLN A 96 12.18 30.94 -4.00
C GLN A 96 13.67 30.67 -3.77
N LEU A 97 14.10 29.41 -3.88
CA LEU A 97 15.41 29.01 -3.36
C LEU A 97 16.56 29.25 -4.34
N GLY A 98 16.31 29.44 -5.65
CA GLY A 98 17.28 29.85 -6.69
C GLY A 98 18.51 28.94 -6.91
N LYS A 99 18.81 28.06 -5.96
CA LYS A 99 19.90 27.08 -5.89
C LYS A 99 19.37 25.67 -5.59
N LEU A 100 18.04 25.49 -5.54
CA LEU A 100 17.43 24.19 -5.34
C LEU A 100 17.59 23.39 -6.63
N ASN A 101 18.56 22.48 -6.63
CA ASN A 101 18.84 21.67 -7.81
C ASN A 101 17.98 20.41 -7.87
N ARG A 102 17.55 19.88 -6.71
CA ARG A 102 16.91 18.56 -6.59
C ARG A 102 15.97 18.48 -5.40
N ILE A 103 14.87 17.76 -5.58
CA ILE A 103 13.88 17.42 -4.56
C ILE A 103 13.79 15.89 -4.50
N HIS A 104 13.96 15.34 -3.30
CA HIS A 104 13.82 13.90 -3.05
C HIS A 104 12.55 13.66 -2.23
N LEU A 105 11.64 12.85 -2.76
CA LEU A 105 10.38 12.54 -2.11
C LEU A 105 10.44 11.15 -1.49
N ILE A 106 10.13 11.05 -0.20
CA ILE A 106 10.16 9.80 0.56
C ILE A 106 8.84 9.70 1.30
N GLY A 107 8.12 8.60 1.10
CA GLY A 107 6.82 8.40 1.72
C GLY A 107 6.65 6.98 2.24
N HIS A 108 6.25 6.86 3.49
CA HIS A 108 5.86 5.61 4.13
C HIS A 108 4.35 5.42 4.13
N SER A 109 3.84 4.20 3.94
CA SER A 109 2.40 3.92 4.03
C SER A 109 1.58 4.86 3.12
N PHE A 110 0.54 5.52 3.63
CA PHE A 110 -0.22 6.55 2.92
C PHE A 110 0.62 7.79 2.57
N GLY A 111 1.68 8.07 3.32
CA GLY A 111 2.70 9.04 2.92
C GLY A 111 3.30 8.72 1.54
N GLY A 112 3.44 7.44 1.19
CA GLY A 112 3.84 6.99 -0.15
C GLY A 112 2.85 7.42 -1.23
N ARG A 113 1.54 7.24 -0.98
CA ARG A 113 0.47 7.74 -1.89
C ARG A 113 0.51 9.26 -2.00
N LEU A 114 0.71 9.95 -0.87
CA LEU A 114 0.76 11.41 -0.80
C LEU A 114 1.92 11.97 -1.63
N VAL A 115 3.14 11.46 -1.45
CA VAL A 115 4.28 11.97 -2.22
C VAL A 115 4.22 11.60 -3.70
N THR A 116 3.60 10.46 -4.03
CA THR A 116 3.34 10.08 -5.44
C THR A 116 2.33 11.02 -6.08
N ALA A 117 1.26 11.38 -5.35
CA ALA A 117 0.29 12.38 -5.79
C ALA A 117 0.93 13.77 -5.95
N ALA A 118 1.84 14.16 -5.05
CA ALA A 118 2.60 15.40 -5.20
C ALA A 118 3.46 15.38 -6.47
N ALA A 119 4.22 14.32 -6.71
CA ALA A 119 5.05 14.20 -7.91
C ALA A 119 4.25 14.22 -9.22
N ALA A 120 3.07 13.61 -9.22
CA ALA A 120 2.19 13.57 -10.39
C ALA A 120 1.55 14.93 -10.72
N ASN A 121 1.48 15.87 -9.78
CA ASN A 121 0.73 17.13 -9.93
C ASN A 121 1.57 18.40 -9.80
N ALA A 122 2.77 18.32 -9.24
CA ALA A 122 3.70 19.46 -9.21
C ALA A 122 4.17 19.82 -10.62
N MET A 123 4.51 21.08 -10.83
CA MET A 123 4.94 21.64 -12.11
C MET A 123 6.46 21.66 -12.27
N THR A 124 7.20 21.79 -11.17
CA THR A 124 8.68 21.80 -11.15
C THR A 124 9.29 20.57 -11.82
N ASP A 125 10.45 20.73 -12.46
CA ASP A 125 11.24 19.63 -13.02
C ASP A 125 12.32 19.10 -12.05
N LYS A 126 12.38 19.67 -10.84
CA LYS A 126 13.42 19.37 -9.84
C LYS A 126 13.20 18.08 -9.05
N ILE A 127 12.08 17.38 -9.22
CA ILE A 127 11.84 16.12 -8.52
C ILE A 127 12.79 15.05 -9.05
N TYR A 128 13.81 14.76 -8.26
CA TYR A 128 14.88 13.86 -8.65
C TYR A 128 14.56 12.41 -8.29
N SER A 129 14.19 12.08 -7.06
CA SER A 129 13.90 10.68 -6.71
C SER A 129 12.58 10.52 -5.96
N LEU A 130 12.03 9.32 -6.05
CA LEU A 130 10.85 8.90 -5.29
C LEU A 130 11.17 7.60 -4.54
N VAL A 131 10.98 7.60 -3.22
CA VAL A 131 11.16 6.41 -2.39
C VAL A 131 9.86 6.08 -1.69
N LEU A 132 9.37 4.87 -1.94
CA LEU A 132 8.11 4.34 -1.43
C LEU A 132 8.41 3.23 -0.42
N LEU A 133 8.22 3.55 0.85
CA LEU A 133 8.46 2.63 1.97
C LEU A 133 7.14 1.99 2.38
N GLN A 134 6.96 0.69 2.14
CA GLN A 134 5.71 -0.03 2.47
C GLN A 134 4.48 0.80 2.06
N ALA A 135 4.50 1.37 0.85
CA ALA A 135 3.53 2.38 0.47
C ALA A 135 2.12 1.77 0.35
N ALA A 136 1.10 2.55 0.74
CA ALA A 136 -0.28 2.08 0.83
C ALA A 136 -1.12 2.61 -0.34
N PHE A 137 -0.97 1.96 -1.49
CA PHE A 137 -1.86 2.04 -2.65
C PHE A 137 -1.70 0.80 -3.54
N SER A 138 -2.52 0.67 -4.58
CA SER A 138 -2.48 -0.51 -5.47
C SER A 138 -1.08 -0.74 -6.05
N HIS A 139 -0.61 -1.99 -6.05
CA HIS A 139 0.60 -2.42 -6.75
C HIS A 139 0.56 -2.15 -8.26
N ASN A 140 -0.64 -2.02 -8.84
CA ASN A 140 -0.87 -1.67 -10.23
C ASN A 140 -0.98 -0.15 -10.42
N GLY A 141 -0.67 0.65 -9.39
CA GLY A 141 -0.83 2.11 -9.40
C GLY A 141 -0.07 2.84 -10.50
N PHE A 142 0.96 2.21 -11.06
CA PHE A 142 1.79 2.74 -12.15
C PHE A 142 1.62 1.97 -13.48
N SER A 143 0.81 0.92 -13.48
CA SER A 143 0.62 0.06 -14.65
C SER A 143 -0.17 0.78 -15.73
N LYS A 144 0.29 0.66 -16.98
CA LYS A 144 -0.44 1.19 -18.14
C LYS A 144 -1.63 0.32 -18.49
N THR A 145 -1.43 -1.00 -18.52
CA THR A 145 -2.47 -1.98 -18.87
C THR A 145 -3.60 -2.06 -17.85
N GLN A 146 -3.36 -1.64 -16.61
CA GLN A 146 -4.38 -1.58 -15.56
C GLN A 146 -4.95 -0.18 -15.31
N ASN A 147 -4.65 0.80 -16.16
CA ASN A 147 -5.05 2.20 -15.96
C ASN A 147 -4.71 2.70 -14.54
N GLY A 148 -3.45 2.48 -14.14
CA GLY A 148 -2.95 2.82 -12.82
C GLY A 148 -3.15 4.30 -12.49
N PHE A 149 -3.61 4.58 -11.28
CA PHE A 149 -3.97 5.94 -10.85
C PHE A 149 -2.83 6.96 -11.00
N PHE A 150 -1.58 6.51 -10.85
CA PHE A 150 -0.37 7.33 -10.98
C PHE A 150 0.37 7.08 -12.30
N ARG A 151 -0.27 6.47 -13.30
CA ARG A 151 0.37 6.16 -14.58
C ARG A 151 0.93 7.41 -15.28
N SER A 152 0.21 8.52 -15.20
CA SER A 152 0.65 9.81 -15.76
C SER A 152 1.99 10.30 -15.19
N MET A 153 2.37 9.91 -13.97
CA MET A 153 3.68 10.24 -13.40
C MET A 153 4.82 9.59 -14.19
N VAL A 154 4.61 8.35 -14.63
CA VAL A 154 5.57 7.56 -15.40
C VAL A 154 5.62 8.08 -16.84
N ASP A 155 4.46 8.23 -17.48
CA ASP A 155 4.37 8.71 -18.88
C ASP A 155 4.97 10.10 -19.06
N ASN A 156 4.77 11.00 -18.08
CA ASN A 156 5.30 12.36 -18.10
C ASN A 156 6.73 12.47 -17.52
N GLN A 157 7.38 11.35 -17.20
CA GLN A 157 8.74 11.29 -16.65
C GLN A 157 8.97 12.31 -15.52
N ARG A 158 8.03 12.33 -14.56
CA ARG A 158 8.02 13.33 -13.47
C ARG A 158 9.19 13.14 -12.51
N ILE A 159 9.72 11.93 -12.39
CA ILE A 159 10.90 11.61 -11.56
C ILE A 159 12.12 11.47 -12.48
N LYS A 160 13.16 12.28 -12.25
CA LYS A 160 14.37 12.31 -13.11
C LYS A 160 15.39 11.22 -12.81
N GLY A 161 15.46 10.79 -11.56
CA GLY A 161 16.35 9.77 -11.00
C GLY A 161 15.59 8.49 -10.66
N PRO A 162 16.10 7.66 -9.72
CA PRO A 162 15.51 6.37 -9.42
C PRO A 162 14.18 6.48 -8.66
N ILE A 163 13.31 5.51 -8.92
CA ILE A 163 12.07 5.28 -8.15
C ILE A 163 12.26 3.98 -7.36
N VAL A 164 12.35 4.06 -6.04
CA VAL A 164 12.61 2.90 -5.18
C VAL A 164 11.34 2.50 -4.45
N VAL A 165 11.03 1.20 -4.46
CA VAL A 165 9.84 0.64 -3.82
C VAL A 165 10.28 -0.52 -2.94
N THR A 166 10.28 -0.35 -1.62
CA THR A 166 10.48 -1.49 -0.72
C THR A 166 9.17 -2.25 -0.59
N HIS A 167 9.23 -3.58 -0.64
CA HIS A 167 8.06 -4.42 -0.43
C HIS A 167 8.40 -5.69 0.34
N THR A 168 7.43 -6.24 1.07
CA THR A 168 7.58 -7.53 1.74
C THR A 168 6.23 -8.20 1.91
N ARG A 169 6.19 -9.53 1.80
CA ARG A 169 5.00 -10.33 2.11
C ARG A 169 4.55 -10.21 3.57
N ASN A 170 5.45 -9.75 4.45
CA ASN A 170 5.18 -9.50 5.86
C ASN A 170 4.36 -8.20 6.08
N ASP A 171 4.23 -7.34 5.06
CA ASP A 171 3.29 -6.21 5.08
C ASP A 171 1.89 -6.75 4.78
N THR A 172 1.22 -7.13 5.86
CA THR A 172 -0.13 -7.65 5.84
C THR A 172 -1.17 -6.55 5.93
N ALA A 173 -0.87 -5.34 6.45
CA ALA A 173 -1.81 -4.22 6.41
C ALA A 173 -2.16 -3.80 4.97
N VAL A 174 -1.17 -3.77 4.09
CA VAL A 174 -1.36 -3.38 2.68
C VAL A 174 -1.78 -4.58 1.83
N GLY A 175 -1.35 -5.80 2.18
CA GLY A 175 -1.76 -7.04 1.52
C GLY A 175 -3.15 -7.53 1.92
N ARG A 176 -3.62 -7.16 3.12
CA ARG A 176 -4.93 -7.53 3.70
C ARG A 176 -5.85 -6.32 3.90
N ALA A 177 -5.64 -5.20 3.23
CA ALA A 177 -6.67 -4.15 3.20
C ALA A 177 -7.91 -4.57 2.37
N TYR A 178 -7.80 -5.61 1.55
CA TYR A 178 -8.84 -6.10 0.64
C TYR A 178 -9.74 -7.28 1.09
N PRO A 179 -9.46 -8.12 2.11
CA PRO A 179 -10.36 -9.18 2.55
C PRO A 179 -11.71 -8.65 3.06
N LEU A 180 -11.81 -7.38 3.48
CA LEU A 180 -13.11 -6.79 3.78
C LEU A 180 -13.90 -6.39 2.52
N ALA A 181 -13.24 -6.14 1.38
CA ALA A 181 -13.91 -5.96 0.09
C ALA A 181 -14.24 -7.30 -0.59
N SER A 182 -13.44 -8.36 -0.38
CA SER A 182 -13.72 -9.72 -0.85
C SER A 182 -14.91 -10.36 -0.12
N ARG A 183 -15.10 -10.04 1.16
CA ARG A 183 -16.32 -10.40 1.91
C ARG A 183 -17.56 -9.67 1.43
N ILE A 184 -17.40 -8.48 0.85
CA ILE A 184 -18.51 -7.73 0.25
C ILE A 184 -18.87 -8.28 -1.15
N SER A 185 -17.93 -8.90 -1.87
CA SER A 185 -18.13 -9.36 -3.26
C SER A 185 -18.25 -10.89 -3.46
N GLY A 186 -18.15 -11.71 -2.40
CA GLY A 186 -18.37 -13.16 -2.47
C GLY A 186 -17.24 -13.97 -3.13
N VAL A 187 -16.02 -13.41 -3.23
CA VAL A 187 -14.87 -14.09 -3.85
C VAL A 187 -13.97 -14.71 -2.77
N ASN A 188 -13.64 -16.00 -2.95
CA ASN A 188 -12.88 -16.83 -2.02
C ASN A 188 -11.54 -16.20 -1.58
N ALA A 189 -11.30 -16.21 -0.26
CA ALA A 189 -10.15 -15.59 0.40
C ALA A 189 -8.79 -16.26 0.13
N ALA A 190 -8.78 -17.44 -0.50
CA ALA A 190 -7.56 -18.24 -0.68
C ALA A 190 -6.70 -17.84 -1.89
N SER A 191 -7.21 -16.99 -2.81
CA SER A 191 -6.47 -16.56 -4.01
C SER A 191 -6.02 -15.09 -3.96
N LEU A 192 -6.07 -14.46 -2.77
CA LEU A 192 -5.96 -13.01 -2.64
C LEU A 192 -4.67 -12.60 -1.93
N GLY A 193 -4.02 -11.58 -2.47
CA GLY A 193 -2.78 -10.99 -1.97
C GLY A 193 -1.52 -11.35 -2.76
N ASP A 194 -1.56 -12.28 -3.72
CA ASP A 194 -0.39 -12.66 -4.52
C ASP A 194 -0.08 -11.67 -5.67
N ALA A 195 0.95 -11.94 -6.47
CA ALA A 195 1.32 -11.05 -7.59
C ALA A 195 0.30 -11.04 -8.74
N ASN A 196 -0.62 -12.02 -8.76
CA ASN A 196 -1.65 -12.19 -9.77
C ASN A 196 -2.98 -11.54 -9.37
N ASP A 197 -3.18 -11.28 -8.08
CA ASP A 197 -4.34 -10.54 -7.56
C ASP A 197 -4.43 -9.15 -8.22
N VAL A 198 -5.63 -8.78 -8.65
CA VAL A 198 -5.94 -7.46 -9.24
C VAL A 198 -5.83 -6.35 -8.18
N PHE A 199 -5.95 -6.70 -6.90
CA PHE A 199 -6.11 -5.77 -5.79
C PHE A 199 -4.95 -5.76 -4.78
N GLY A 200 -3.79 -6.28 -5.15
CA GLY A 200 -2.61 -6.27 -4.30
C GLY A 200 -2.11 -4.86 -3.99
N GLY A 201 -1.46 -4.71 -2.85
CA GLY A 201 -0.86 -3.44 -2.44
C GLY A 201 0.63 -3.35 -2.74
N ILE A 202 1.09 -2.16 -3.10
CA ILE A 202 2.48 -1.93 -3.53
C ILE A 202 3.50 -2.20 -2.40
N GLY A 203 3.12 -1.98 -1.14
CA GLY A 203 3.96 -2.32 0.02
C GLY A 203 4.19 -3.83 0.23
N SER A 204 3.30 -4.68 -0.30
CA SER A 204 3.45 -6.13 -0.23
C SER A 204 4.13 -6.72 -1.46
N ASN A 205 3.81 -6.19 -2.63
CA ASN A 205 4.16 -6.79 -3.92
C ASN A 205 5.20 -6.00 -4.74
N GLY A 206 5.51 -4.76 -4.37
CA GLY A 206 6.24 -3.84 -5.24
C GLY A 206 5.35 -3.31 -6.38
N ALA A 207 5.92 -2.53 -7.30
CA ALA A 207 5.22 -2.09 -8.50
C ALA A 207 5.02 -3.25 -9.48
N GLN A 208 3.79 -3.47 -9.93
CA GLN A 208 3.39 -4.62 -10.74
C GLN A 208 2.77 -4.21 -12.07
N ARG A 209 2.75 -5.14 -13.02
CA ARG A 209 2.18 -4.98 -14.37
C ARG A 209 2.73 -3.72 -15.09
N MET A 210 4.01 -3.47 -14.89
CA MET A 210 4.77 -2.39 -15.54
C MET A 210 5.12 -2.79 -16.98
N GLU A 211 5.36 -1.80 -17.85
CA GLU A 211 5.83 -2.07 -19.21
C GLU A 211 7.29 -2.57 -19.19
N ASP A 212 7.70 -3.23 -20.28
CA ASP A 212 9.05 -3.76 -20.41
C ASP A 212 10.10 -2.67 -20.24
N GLY A 213 11.07 -2.95 -19.37
CA GLY A 213 12.16 -2.05 -19.06
C GLY A 213 11.80 -0.88 -18.13
N GLU A 214 10.58 -0.77 -17.59
CA GLU A 214 10.26 0.23 -16.56
C GLU A 214 10.78 -0.16 -15.17
N VAL A 215 10.90 -1.46 -14.90
CA VAL A 215 11.46 -2.01 -13.64
C VAL A 215 12.84 -2.62 -13.92
N VAL A 216 13.82 -2.31 -13.08
CA VAL A 216 15.16 -2.90 -13.14
C VAL A 216 15.16 -4.23 -12.39
N GLY A 217 15.56 -5.31 -13.08
CA GLY A 217 15.65 -6.65 -12.48
C GLY A 217 17.02 -7.01 -11.87
N ALA A 218 18.06 -6.19 -12.07
CA ALA A 218 19.43 -6.53 -11.67
C ALA A 218 19.62 -6.60 -10.14
N ILE A 219 18.92 -5.74 -9.39
CA ILE A 219 18.85 -5.79 -7.93
C ILE A 219 17.37 -5.67 -7.57
N ASN A 220 16.80 -6.76 -7.06
CA ASN A 220 15.39 -6.87 -6.71
C ASN A 220 15.16 -7.06 -5.20
N ALA A 221 16.19 -6.83 -4.38
CA ALA A 221 16.16 -7.03 -2.93
C ALA A 221 16.75 -5.83 -2.20
N LEU A 222 16.23 -5.55 -1.01
CA LEU A 222 16.84 -4.65 -0.05
C LEU A 222 18.13 -5.31 0.44
N LEU A 223 19.26 -4.64 0.24
CA LEU A 223 20.59 -5.15 0.56
C LEU A 223 21.02 -4.77 1.98
N PRO A 224 21.95 -5.54 2.59
CA PRO A 224 22.65 -5.12 3.80
C PRO A 224 23.27 -3.73 3.68
N SER A 225 23.35 -3.00 4.80
CA SER A 225 24.04 -1.71 4.85
C SER A 225 25.49 -1.84 4.40
N GLY A 226 25.96 -0.87 3.62
CA GLY A 226 27.30 -0.88 3.01
C GLY A 226 27.35 -1.46 1.59
N GLN A 227 26.33 -2.19 1.15
CA GLN A 227 26.27 -2.73 -0.21
C GLN A 227 25.89 -1.66 -1.24
N ALA A 228 26.44 -1.77 -2.45
CA ALA A 228 26.19 -0.80 -3.50
C ALA A 228 24.88 -1.08 -4.24
N TYR A 229 24.21 -0.01 -4.69
CA TYR A 229 23.09 -0.08 -5.61
C TYR A 229 23.45 0.57 -6.93
N ALA A 230 23.09 -0.08 -8.03
CA ALA A 230 23.22 0.45 -9.39
C ALA A 230 21.91 1.11 -9.84
N TRP A 231 21.60 2.25 -9.24
CA TRP A 231 20.38 2.99 -9.54
C TRP A 231 20.33 3.46 -11.00
N GLN A 232 19.20 3.22 -11.66
CA GLN A 232 18.94 3.69 -13.01
C GLN A 232 17.91 4.84 -13.00
N PRO A 233 18.23 6.00 -13.61
CA PRO A 233 17.31 7.13 -13.71
C PRO A 233 16.02 6.78 -14.45
N GLY A 234 14.89 7.28 -13.94
CA GLY A 234 13.56 7.07 -14.53
C GLY A 234 13.03 5.63 -14.44
N LYS A 235 13.72 4.74 -13.72
CA LYS A 235 13.33 3.34 -13.57
C LYS A 235 12.89 3.02 -12.14
N PHE A 236 12.01 2.04 -12.04
CA PHE A 236 11.56 1.45 -10.79
C PHE A 236 12.55 0.38 -10.31
N HIS A 237 12.80 0.37 -9.01
CA HIS A 237 13.60 -0.61 -8.30
C HIS A 237 12.75 -1.20 -7.19
N ASN A 238 12.16 -2.37 -7.43
CA ASN A 238 11.43 -3.12 -6.41
C ASN A 238 12.44 -3.84 -5.51
N LEU A 239 12.48 -3.47 -4.24
CA LEU A 239 13.37 -4.05 -3.24
C LEU A 239 12.56 -4.99 -2.34
N GLU A 240 12.61 -6.29 -2.62
CA GLU A 240 12.11 -7.31 -1.71
C GLU A 240 12.85 -7.19 -0.37
N SER A 241 12.09 -7.01 0.71
CA SER A 241 12.61 -6.54 2.00
C SER A 241 12.31 -7.50 3.15
N SER A 242 11.86 -8.73 2.88
CA SER A 242 11.41 -9.68 3.92
C SER A 242 12.51 -10.09 4.90
N ALA A 243 13.79 -9.93 4.52
CA ALA A 243 14.93 -10.19 5.40
C ALA A 243 15.14 -9.11 6.49
N PHE A 244 14.61 -7.89 6.30
CA PHE A 244 14.93 -6.73 7.15
C PHE A 244 13.70 -6.00 7.68
N ILE A 245 12.62 -5.93 6.92
CA ILE A 245 11.37 -5.29 7.33
C ILE A 245 10.48 -6.37 7.93
N VAL A 246 10.63 -6.55 9.24
CA VAL A 246 10.02 -7.63 10.02
C VAL A 246 9.59 -7.06 11.37
N ASP A 247 8.41 -7.46 11.85
CA ASP A 247 8.02 -7.25 13.25
C ASP A 247 8.76 -8.28 14.13
N PRO A 248 9.58 -7.85 15.12
CA PRO A 248 10.29 -8.76 16.00
C PRO A 248 9.37 -9.68 16.82
N SER A 249 8.08 -9.34 16.92
CA SER A 249 7.05 -10.14 17.59
C SER A 249 6.32 -11.09 16.63
N GLY A 250 6.67 -11.09 15.35
CA GLY A 250 6.02 -11.91 14.31
C GLY A 250 4.70 -11.36 13.76
N GLY A 251 4.36 -10.11 14.07
CA GLY A 251 3.18 -9.40 13.56
C GLY A 251 3.38 -8.71 12.22
N ASP A 252 2.58 -7.68 11.97
CA ASP A 252 2.55 -6.93 10.71
C ASP A 252 3.77 -6.03 10.54
N ALA A 253 4.56 -6.28 9.48
CA ALA A 253 5.81 -5.57 9.25
C ALA A 253 5.64 -4.16 8.65
N HIS A 254 4.42 -3.72 8.35
CA HIS A 254 4.13 -2.46 7.66
C HIS A 254 4.83 -1.23 8.30
N GLY A 255 4.89 -1.17 9.63
CA GLY A 255 5.53 -0.08 10.38
C GLY A 255 7.04 -0.24 10.57
N PHE A 256 7.63 -1.40 10.26
CA PHE A 256 9.01 -1.77 10.62
C PHE A 256 10.05 -1.35 9.57
N VAL A 257 9.86 -0.16 9.00
CA VAL A 257 10.74 0.40 7.95
C VAL A 257 11.97 1.11 8.53
N TYR A 258 12.05 1.24 9.85
CA TYR A 258 13.08 1.98 10.58
C TYR A 258 14.37 1.16 10.80
N VAL A 259 14.85 0.50 9.75
CA VAL A 259 16.05 -0.36 9.79
C VAL A 259 17.24 0.27 9.04
N PRO A 260 18.49 -0.01 9.45
CA PRO A 260 19.68 0.56 8.82
C PRO A 260 19.79 0.33 7.31
N GLN A 261 19.21 -0.76 6.81
CA GLN A 261 19.20 -1.13 5.40
C GLN A 261 18.33 -0.18 4.57
N VAL A 262 17.16 0.20 5.11
CA VAL A 262 16.28 1.20 4.49
C VAL A 262 16.96 2.57 4.48
N ALA A 263 17.54 2.98 5.61
CA ALA A 263 18.29 4.22 5.70
C ALA A 263 19.47 4.25 4.70
N TRP A 264 20.18 3.13 4.58
CA TRP A 264 21.27 2.98 3.62
C TRP A 264 20.77 3.12 2.17
N ALA A 265 19.72 2.39 1.78
CA ALA A 265 19.13 2.50 0.45
C ALA A 265 18.71 3.93 0.11
N ILE A 266 18.02 4.61 1.03
CA ILE A 266 17.65 6.04 0.90
C ILE A 266 18.87 6.91 0.70
N SER A 267 19.90 6.75 1.53
CA SER A 267 21.14 7.55 1.40
C SER A 267 21.77 7.36 0.02
N ARG A 268 21.78 6.13 -0.51
CA ARG A 268 22.30 5.81 -1.84
C ARG A 268 21.49 6.45 -2.96
N VAL A 269 20.17 6.54 -2.81
CA VAL A 269 19.29 7.26 -3.74
C VAL A 269 19.56 8.77 -3.75
N ILE A 270 19.78 9.35 -2.57
CA ILE A 270 20.03 10.79 -2.44
C ILE A 270 21.37 11.16 -3.07
N VAL A 271 22.41 10.34 -2.87
CA VAL A 271 23.76 10.62 -3.39
C VAL A 271 24.03 10.13 -4.81
N SER A 272 23.16 9.28 -5.40
CA SER A 272 23.31 8.85 -6.80
C SER A 272 23.00 9.94 -7.81
N ALA A 273 22.71 11.13 -7.31
CA ALA A 273 22.26 12.27 -8.06
C ALA A 273 23.41 13.05 -8.69
#